data_AF-A0A259Q0Y8-F1
#
_entry.id   AF-A0A259Q0Y8-F1
#
_cell.length_a   1.000
_cell.length_b   1.000
_cell.length_c   1.000
_cell.angle_alpha   90.00
_cell.angle_beta   90.00
_cell.angle_gamma   90.00
#
_symmetry.space_group_name_H-M   'P 1'
#
loop_
_entity.id
_entity.type
_entity.pdbx_description
1 polymer ?
#
loop_
_entity_poly.entity_id
_entity_poly.type
_entity_poly.pdbx_seq_one_letter_code
_entity_poly.pdbx_strand_id
1 'polypeptide(L)' 'QAQGAAVKATEQAAQVQTQASNRMLRAYQLGEAGLSDWLLARRSALESTKLVLQSRFDAATSSAQLKLQTGLLYELTP' A
#
# COMPACT_ATOMS: atom_id res chain seq x y z
N GLN A 1 -14.56 -0.38 -11.16
CA GLN A 1 -13.44 0.46 -11.63
C GLN A 1 -12.89 1.40 -10.54
N ALA A 2 -13.74 2.00 -9.69
CA ALA A 2 -13.30 2.93 -8.62
C ALA A 2 -12.32 2.32 -7.57
N GLN A 3 -12.56 1.10 -7.08
CA GLN A 3 -11.68 0.46 -6.07
C GLN A 3 -10.28 0.13 -6.62
N GLY A 4 -10.16 -0.27 -7.88
CA GLY A 4 -8.86 -0.52 -8.52
C GLY A 4 -8.01 0.74 -8.69
N ALA A 5 -8.65 1.89 -8.94
CA ALA A 5 -7.96 3.18 -8.99
C ALA A 5 -7.47 3.64 -7.60
N ALA A 6 -8.27 3.40 -6.56
CA ALA A 6 -7.90 3.71 -5.17
C ALA A 6 -6.69 2.88 -4.68
N VAL A 7 -6.64 1.58 -5.01
CA VAL A 7 -5.47 0.73 -4.69
C VAL A 7 -4.21 1.27 -5.37
N LYS A 8 -4.28 1.61 -6.67
CA LYS A 8 -3.14 2.19 -7.39
C LYS A 8 -2.65 3.52 -6.81
N ALA A 9 -3.56 4.40 -6.41
CA ALA A 9 -3.19 5.67 -5.77
C ALA A 9 -2.48 5.43 -4.42
N THR A 10 -2.95 4.44 -3.66
CA THR A 10 -2.34 4.05 -2.37
C THR A 10 -0.96 3.42 -2.57
N GLU A 11 -0.78 2.61 -3.61
CA GLU A 11 0.51 2.04 -4.01
C GLU A 11 1.52 3.13 -4.39
N GLN A 12 1.11 4.11 -5.19
CA GLN A 12 1.97 5.24 -5.56
C GLN A 12 2.38 6.07 -4.33
N ALA A 13 1.44 6.34 -3.42
CA ALA A 13 1.75 7.04 -2.17
C ALA A 13 2.77 6.27 -1.32
N ALA A 14 2.63 4.95 -1.19
CA ALA A 14 3.59 4.12 -0.45
C ALA A 14 4.99 4.11 -1.10
N GLN A 15 5.07 4.13 -2.44
CA GLN A 15 6.35 4.25 -3.15
C GLN A 15 7.04 5.59 -2.84
N VAL A 16 6.30 6.70 -2.87
CA VAL A 16 6.84 8.02 -2.54
C VAL A 16 7.37 8.05 -1.10
N GLN A 17 6.64 7.47 -0.15
CA GLN A 17 7.07 7.39 1.25
C GLN A 17 8.31 6.51 1.44
N THR A 18 8.41 5.41 0.69
CA THR A 18 9.61 4.56 0.68
C THR A 18 10.83 5.32 0.15
N GLN A 19 10.68 6.07 -0.95
CA GLN A 19 11.74 6.90 -1.49
C GLN A 19 12.16 8.01 -0.51
N ALA A 20 11.19 8.65 0.16
CA ALA A 20 11.45 9.64 1.19
C ALA A 20 12.24 9.07 2.38
N SER A 21 11.86 7.89 2.88
CA SER A 21 12.60 7.16 3.92
C SER A 21 14.04 6.85 3.49
N ASN A 22 14.25 6.43 2.24
CA ASN A 22 15.60 6.15 1.72
C ASN A 22 16.46 7.41 1.60
N ARG A 23 15.87 8.54 1.19
CA ARG A 23 16.56 9.84 1.21
C ARG A 23 16.96 10.24 2.64
N MET A 24 16.06 10.05 3.60
CA MET A 24 16.33 10.37 5.01
C MET A 24 17.41 9.47 5.62
N LEU A 25 17.44 8.18 5.25
CA LEU A 25 18.53 7.28 5.62
C LEU A 25 19.88 7.81 5.14
N ARG A 26 19.94 8.28 3.90
CA ARG A 26 21.16 8.85 3.33
C ARG A 26 21.59 10.12 4.06
N ALA A 27 20.66 11.02 4.35
CA ALA A 27 20.94 12.23 5.13
C ALA A 27 21.48 11.88 6.54
N TYR A 28 20.89 10.89 7.21
CA TYR A 28 21.40 10.41 8.50
C TYR A 28 22.83 9.83 8.37
N GLN A 29 23.10 9.00 7.36
CA GLN A 29 24.43 8.43 7.12
C GLN A 29 25.50 9.50 6.82
N LEU A 30 25.10 10.63 6.24
CA LEU A 30 25.97 11.78 5.98
C LEU A 30 26.09 12.74 7.19
N GLY A 31 25.32 12.50 8.26
CA GLY A 31 25.27 13.37 9.44
C GLY A 31 24.43 14.64 9.25
N GLU A 32 23.65 14.74 8.18
CA GLU A 32 22.80 15.89 7.84
C GLU A 32 21.42 15.84 8.52
N ALA A 33 21.01 14.67 9.02
CA ALA A 33 19.73 14.46 9.71
C ALA A 33 19.91 13.63 10.99
N GLY A 34 19.02 13.82 11.96
CA GLY A 34 19.03 13.03 13.18
C GLY A 34 18.53 11.60 12.97
N LEU A 35 18.97 10.68 13.84
CA LEU A 35 18.46 9.30 13.85
C LEU A 35 16.94 9.25 14.00
N SER A 36 16.37 10.14 14.83
CA SER A 36 14.93 10.24 15.05
C SER A 36 14.16 10.58 13.77
N ASP A 37 14.69 11.46 12.93
CA ASP A 37 14.03 11.90 11.70
C ASP A 37 13.96 10.77 10.68
N TRP A 38 15.06 10.00 10.56
CA TRP A 38 15.07 8.79 9.75
C TRP A 38 14.08 7.74 10.27
N LEU A 39 14.03 7.49 11.59
CA LEU A 39 13.11 6.52 12.18
C LEU A 39 11.64 6.92 11.96
N LEU A 40 11.32 8.22 12.03
CA LEU A 40 9.99 8.74 11.73
C LEU A 40 9.63 8.53 10.25
N ALA A 41 10.53 8.88 9.32
CA ALA A 41 10.32 8.65 7.89
C ALA A 41 10.14 7.15 7.57
N ARG A 42 10.94 6.29 8.21
CA ARG A 42 10.84 4.83 8.07
C ARG A 42 9.50 4.31 8.58
N ARG A 43 9.02 4.80 9.73
CA ARG A 43 7.70 4.43 10.27
C ARG A 43 6.59 4.79 9.28
N SER A 44 6.59 6.00 8.74
CA SER A 44 5.58 6.46 7.77
C SER A 44 5.57 5.60 6.49
N ALA A 45 6.73 5.17 6.01
CA ALA A 45 6.83 4.27 4.86
C ALA A 45 6.24 2.88 5.16
N LEU A 46 6.49 2.33 6.35
CA LEU A 46 5.94 1.04 6.77
C LEU A 46 4.41 1.11 6.95
N GLU A 47 3.89 2.17 7.57
CA GLU A 47 2.44 2.38 7.71
C GLU A 47 1.77 2.49 6.33
N SER A 48 2.39 3.19 5.38
CA SER A 48 1.87 3.27 4.02
C SER A 48 1.85 1.91 3.32
N THR A 49 2.87 1.08 3.55
CA THR A 49 2.93 -0.30 3.02
C THR A 49 1.83 -1.18 3.61
N LYS A 50 1.57 -1.05 4.92
CA LYS A 50 0.46 -1.74 5.60
C LYS A 50 -0.90 -1.36 4.99
N LEU A 51 -1.12 -0.06 4.73
CA LEU A 51 -2.35 0.42 4.08
C LEU A 51 -2.53 -0.15 2.67
N VAL A 52 -1.46 -0.26 1.88
CA VAL A 52 -1.50 -0.91 0.56
C VAL A 52 -1.96 -2.36 0.70
N LEU A 53 -1.34 -3.13 1.60
CA LEU A 53 -1.70 -4.53 1.81
C LEU A 53 -3.17 -4.69 2.22
N GLN A 54 -3.65 -3.83 3.13
CA GLN A 54 -5.04 -3.83 3.56
C GLN A 54 -5.98 -3.48 2.41
N SER A 55 -5.69 -2.44 1.64
CA SER A 55 -6.51 -2.05 0.48
C SER A 55 -6.62 -3.16 -0.58
N ARG A 56 -5.53 -3.92 -0.81
CA ARG A 56 -5.52 -5.06 -1.73
C ARG A 56 -6.39 -6.20 -1.21
N PHE A 57 -6.30 -6.48 0.10
CA PHE A 57 -7.13 -7.49 0.74
C PHE A 57 -8.61 -7.13 0.68
N ASP A 58 -8.97 -5.89 1.00
CA ASP A 58 -10.36 -5.41 0.98
C ASP A 58 -10.95 -5.44 -0.44
N ALA A 59 -10.15 -5.07 -1.45
CA ALA A 59 -10.55 -5.16 -2.86
C ALA A 59 -10.76 -6.61 -3.31
N ALA A 60 -9.90 -7.54 -2.91
CA ALA A 60 -10.06 -8.96 -3.21
C ALA A 60 -11.31 -9.55 -2.55
N THR A 61 -11.53 -9.23 -1.27
CA THR A 61 -12.71 -9.64 -0.51
C THR A 61 -14.00 -9.10 -1.13
N SER A 62 -14.03 -7.81 -1.48
CA SER A 62 -15.19 -7.19 -2.14
C SER A 62 -15.48 -7.82 -3.51
N SER A 63 -14.44 -8.12 -4.29
CA SER A 63 -14.58 -8.81 -5.58
C SER A 63 -15.15 -10.22 -5.43
N ALA A 64 -14.66 -10.99 -4.45
CA ALA A 64 -15.17 -12.33 -4.16
C ALA A 64 -16.64 -12.31 -3.68
N GLN A 65 -16.99 -11.37 -2.80
CA GLN A 65 -18.37 -11.17 -2.34
C GLN A 65 -19.31 -10.79 -3.48
N LEU A 66 -18.86 -9.91 -4.39
CA LEU A 66 -19.65 -9.55 -5.57
C LEU A 66 -19.93 -10.78 -6.44
N LYS A 67 -18.91 -11.59 -6.73
CA LYS A 67 -19.07 -12.85 -7.49
C LYS A 67 -20.02 -13.83 -6.79
N LEU A 68 -19.96 -13.92 -5.47
CA LEU A 68 -20.90 -14.72 -4.67
C LEU A 68 -22.34 -14.25 -4.87
N GLN A 69 -22.59 -12.95 -4.70
CA GLN A 69 -23.92 -12.35 -4.78
C GLN A 69 -24.52 -12.44 -6.18
N THR A 70 -23.69 -12.33 -7.22
CA THR A 70 -24.15 -12.43 -8.62
C THR A 70 -24.26 -13.88 -9.11
N GLY A 71 -24.03 -14.88 -8.26
CA GLY A 71 -24.06 -16.29 -8.65
C GLY A 71 -22.94 -16.69 -9.62
N LEU A 72 -21.92 -15.84 -9.79
CA LEU A 72 -20.77 -16.04 -10.67
C LEU A 72 -19.56 -16.65 -9.92
N LEU A 73 -19.77 -17.11 -8.68
CA LEU A 73 -18.71 -17.72 -7.88
C LEU A 73 -18.23 -19.03 -8.48
N TYR A 74 -19.18 -19.80 -9.01
CA TYR A 74 -18.96 -20.99 -9.81
C TYR A 74 -19.42 -20.60 -11.20
N GLU A 75 -18.54 -20.09 -12.05
CA GLU A 75 -18.80 -20.22 -13.49
C GLU A 75 -19.01 -21.72 -13.70
N LEU A 76 -20.27 -22.11 -13.93
CA LEU A 76 -20.63 -23.45 -14.37
C LEU A 76 -19.91 -23.64 -15.70
N THR A 77 -18.68 -24.18 -15.63
CA THR A 77 -18.00 -24.74 -16.78
C THR A 77 -18.96 -25.75 -17.40
N PRO A 78 -19.35 -25.60 -18.68
CA PRO A 78 -20.11 -26.62 -19.39
C PRO A 78 -19.31 -27.91 -19.53
#